data_AF-A0A8T3CT06-F1
#
_entry.id   AF-A0A8T3CT06-F1
#
_cell.length_a   1.000
_cell.length_b   1.000
_cell.length_c   1.000
_cell.angle_alpha   90.00
_cell.angle_beta   90.00
_cell.angle_gamma   90.00
#
_symmetry.space_group_name_H-M   'P 1'
#
loop_
_entity.id
_entity.type
_entity.pdbx_description
1 polymer ?
#
loop_
_entity_poly.entity_id
_entity_poly.type
_entity_poly.pdbx_seq_one_letter_code
_entity_poly.pdbx_strand_id
1 'polypeptide(L)'
;MQGNMVMLVRSNEEEDEGDEESSEWLLKALTHQCSLALRVQGLTTGYCRDIHGEMEVFRRGQSSCVKGPQTQRKLFQYKVHDKGASFFARGTSSAVL
;
A
#
# COMPACT_ATOMS: atom_id res chain seq x y z
N MET A 1 -3.02 28.05 -4.05
CA MET A 1 -2.01 27.06 -3.61
C MET A 1 -2.54 25.67 -3.91
N GLN A 2 -1.71 24.77 -4.43
CA GLN A 2 -2.07 23.37 -4.61
C GLN A 2 -1.56 22.60 -3.39
N GLY A 3 -2.47 22.01 -2.61
CA GLY A 3 -2.15 21.23 -1.42
C GLY A 3 -2.31 19.74 -1.66
N ASN A 4 -1.54 18.93 -0.96
CA ASN A 4 -1.70 17.48 -0.97
C ASN A 4 -2.43 17.05 0.32
N MET A 5 -3.51 16.29 0.17
CA MET A 5 -4.20 15.66 1.28
C MET A 5 -3.71 14.21 1.41
N VAL A 6 -3.26 13.84 2.61
CA VAL A 6 -2.82 12.48 2.93
C VAL A 6 -3.77 11.93 3.98
N MET A 7 -4.26 10.72 3.74
CA MET A 7 -5.16 10.00 4.65
C MET A 7 -4.53 8.67 4.99
N LEU A 8 -4.64 8.26 6.26
CA LEU A 8 -4.17 6.97 6.75
C LEU A 8 -5.35 6.24 7.38
N VAL A 9 -5.61 5.02 6.90
CA VAL A 9 -6.70 4.16 7.36
C VAL A 9 -6.10 2.81 7.73
N ARG A 10 -6.49 2.29 8.90
CA ARG A 10 -6.16 0.93 9.33
C ARG A 10 -7.13 -0.03 8.65
N SER A 11 -6.60 -0.97 7.88
CA SER A 11 -7.36 -2.13 7.42
C SER A 11 -7.37 -3.14 8.56
N ASN A 12 -8.48 -3.23 9.31
CA ASN A 12 -8.65 -4.25 10.33
C ASN A 12 -8.91 -5.60 9.64
N GLU A 13 -8.04 -6.58 9.87
CA GLU A 13 -8.26 -7.98 9.47
C GLU A 13 -8.69 -8.86 10.68
N GLU A 14 -8.64 -8.35 11.92
CA GLU A 14 -8.78 -9.16 13.15
C GLU A 14 -9.57 -8.51 14.32
N GLU A 15 -10.38 -7.44 14.12
CA GLU A 15 -11.05 -6.75 15.24
C GLU A 15 -12.56 -6.54 15.01
N ASP A 16 -13.35 -7.32 15.79
CA ASP A 16 -14.77 -7.23 16.17
C ASP A 16 -15.84 -7.05 15.07
N GLU A 17 -16.77 -8.02 15.00
CA GLU A 17 -17.85 -8.23 14.02
C GLU A 17 -18.82 -7.03 13.81
N GLY A 18 -18.65 -5.92 14.53
CA GLY A 18 -19.53 -4.76 14.52
C GLY A 18 -19.10 -3.56 13.65
N ASP A 19 -17.80 -3.41 13.35
CA ASP A 19 -17.25 -2.18 12.71
C ASP A 19 -16.53 -2.42 11.36
N GLU A 20 -16.47 -3.67 10.92
CA GLU A 20 -15.77 -4.10 9.70
C GLU A 20 -16.42 -3.54 8.42
N GLU A 21 -17.77 -3.54 8.35
CA GLU A 21 -18.49 -3.10 7.15
C GLU A 21 -18.24 -1.61 6.84
N SER A 22 -18.31 -0.73 7.85
CA SER A 22 -18.09 0.71 7.71
C SER A 22 -16.65 1.03 7.26
N SER A 23 -15.68 0.32 7.83
CA SER A 23 -14.25 0.49 7.53
C SER A 23 -13.90 0.10 6.09
N GLU A 24 -14.51 -0.97 5.58
CA GLU A 24 -14.35 -1.38 4.18
C GLU A 24 -14.91 -0.35 3.20
N TRP A 25 -16.11 0.17 3.44
CA TRP A 25 -16.73 1.16 2.56
C TRP A 25 -15.90 2.45 2.50
N LEU A 26 -15.36 2.88 3.64
CA LEU A 26 -14.44 4.01 3.69
C LEU A 26 -13.17 3.75 2.85
N LEU A 27 -12.53 2.59 3.02
CA LEU A 27 -11.34 2.23 2.26
C LEU A 27 -11.61 2.20 0.75
N LYS A 28 -12.74 1.61 0.33
CA LYS A 28 -13.19 1.59 -1.07
C LYS A 28 -13.39 3.01 -1.60
N ALA A 29 -14.10 3.86 -0.86
CA ALA A 29 -14.35 5.24 -1.24
C ALA A 29 -13.04 6.04 -1.38
N LEU A 30 -12.13 5.94 -0.41
CA LEU A 30 -10.84 6.65 -0.45
C LEU A 30 -9.96 6.17 -1.59
N THR A 31 -9.89 4.86 -1.82
CA THR A 31 -9.14 4.28 -2.95
C THR A 31 -9.70 4.80 -4.28
N HIS A 32 -11.04 4.92 -4.39
CA HIS A 32 -11.68 5.49 -5.56
C HIS A 32 -11.40 6.99 -5.73
N GLN A 33 -11.21 7.76 -4.66
CA GLN A 33 -11.01 9.23 -4.73
C GLN A 33 -9.53 9.67 -4.75
N CYS A 34 -8.58 8.85 -4.29
CA CYS A 34 -7.16 9.23 -4.22
C CYS A 34 -6.41 9.12 -5.56
N SER A 35 -5.55 10.08 -5.90
CA SER A 35 -4.66 9.98 -7.07
C SER A 35 -3.53 8.96 -6.90
N LEU A 36 -3.19 8.62 -5.65
CA LEU A 36 -2.17 7.67 -5.24
C LEU A 36 -2.66 6.92 -3.99
N ALA A 37 -2.65 5.59 -4.01
CA ALA A 37 -2.84 4.75 -2.83
C ALA A 37 -1.56 3.97 -2.52
N LEU A 38 -1.21 3.92 -1.23
CA LEU A 38 -0.12 3.12 -0.67
C LEU A 38 -0.74 2.14 0.32
N ARG A 39 -0.72 0.84 0.00
CA ARG A 39 -1.23 -0.22 0.88
C ARG A 39 -0.07 -0.95 1.51
N VAL A 40 0.00 -0.95 2.83
CA VAL A 40 1.06 -1.62 3.59
C VAL A 40 0.45 -2.82 4.31
N GLN A 41 1.07 -3.99 4.15
CA GLN A 41 0.63 -5.23 4.77
C GLN A 41 1.83 -6.00 5.32
N GLY A 42 1.56 -6.89 6.28
CA GLY A 42 2.53 -7.90 6.71
C GLY A 42 2.82 -8.90 5.58
N LEU A 43 3.86 -9.71 5.76
CA LEU A 43 4.14 -10.80 4.83
C LEU A 43 3.11 -11.91 5.01
N THR A 44 2.53 -12.38 3.90
CA THR A 44 1.59 -13.52 3.89
C THR A 44 2.25 -14.83 4.35
N THR A 45 3.58 -14.90 4.30
CA THR A 45 4.39 -16.04 4.76
C THR A 45 4.68 -16.01 6.26
N GLY A 46 4.23 -14.98 6.98
CA GLY A 46 4.55 -14.77 8.39
C GLY A 46 5.83 -13.94 8.60
N TYR A 47 6.34 -13.95 9.84
CA TYR A 47 7.41 -13.08 10.27
C TYR A 47 8.77 -13.41 9.62
N CYS A 48 9.48 -12.39 9.16
CA CYS A 48 10.86 -12.47 8.74
C CYS A 48 11.68 -11.36 9.41
N ARG A 49 12.87 -11.69 9.91
CA ARG A 49 13.76 -10.74 10.60
C ARG A 49 14.24 -9.61 9.68
N ASP A 50 14.36 -9.89 8.39
CA ASP A 50 14.97 -8.98 7.42
C ASP A 50 13.97 -8.34 6.46
N ILE A 51 12.74 -8.84 6.43
CA ILE A 51 11.67 -8.31 5.58
C ILE A 51 10.43 -8.19 6.46
N HIS A 52 9.96 -6.97 6.72
CA HIS A 52 8.88 -6.74 7.67
C HIS A 52 7.50 -6.75 7.02
N GLY A 53 7.42 -6.55 5.70
CA GLY A 53 6.15 -6.57 4.99
C GLY A 53 6.27 -6.21 3.51
N GLU A 54 5.11 -6.02 2.91
CA GLU A 54 4.93 -5.61 1.52
C GLU A 54 4.17 -4.28 1.42
N MET A 55 4.51 -3.50 0.40
CA MET A 55 3.83 -2.25 0.05
C MET A 55 3.38 -2.29 -1.41
N GLU A 56 2.08 -2.17 -1.63
CA GLU A 56 1.49 -1.93 -2.95
C GLU A 56 1.31 -0.44 -3.19
N VAL A 57 1.74 0.01 -4.37
CA VAL A 57 1.60 1.39 -4.84
C VAL A 57 0.66 1.40 -6.05
N PHE A 58 -0.48 2.06 -5.90
CA PHE A 58 -1.46 2.26 -6.97
C PHE A 58 -1.46 3.73 -7.37
N ARG A 59 -1.05 4.01 -8.60
CA ARG A 59 -1.12 5.37 -9.16
C ARG A 59 -2.14 5.39 -10.30
N ARG A 60 -3.09 6.32 -10.22
CA ARG A 60 -3.95 6.62 -11.36
C ARG A 60 -3.15 7.37 -12.41
N GLY A 61 -3.07 6.81 -13.62
CA GLY A 61 -2.48 7.50 -14.76
C GLY A 61 -3.26 8.78 -15.06
N GLN A 62 -2.57 9.90 -15.26
CA GLN A 62 -3.19 11.09 -15.84
C GLN A 62 -3.46 10.76 -17.31
N SER A 63 -4.72 10.58 -17.65
CA SER A 63 -5.16 10.22 -19.00
C SER A 63 -4.93 11.40 -19.95
N SER A 64 -3.73 11.49 -20.54
CA SER A 64 -3.44 12.38 -21.67
C SER A 64 -3.25 11.62 -22.99
N CYS A 65 -3.59 10.34 -23.05
CA CYS A 65 -3.53 9.56 -24.28
C CYS A 65 -4.74 8.63 -24.42
N VAL A 66 -5.14 8.41 -25.68
CA VAL A 66 -6.37 7.76 -26.17
C VAL A 66 -6.50 6.26 -25.78
N LYS A 67 -5.73 5.77 -24.80
CA LYS A 67 -5.70 4.38 -24.33
C LYS A 67 -6.00 4.26 -22.83
N GLY A 68 -7.13 4.82 -22.39
CA GLY A 68 -7.73 4.58 -21.07
C GLY A 68 -6.86 4.95 -19.84
N PRO A 69 -7.44 4.97 -18.63
CA PRO A 69 -6.66 5.17 -17.41
C PRO A 69 -5.83 3.90 -17.12
N GLN A 70 -4.54 3.90 -17.50
CA GLN A 70 -3.62 2.83 -17.13
C GLN A 70 -3.22 3.00 -15.65
N THR A 71 -3.91 2.31 -14.75
CA THR A 71 -3.53 2.23 -13.33
C THR A 71 -2.20 1.49 -13.23
N GLN A 72 -1.14 2.19 -12.83
CA GLN A 72 0.15 1.56 -12.58
C GLN A 72 0.17 1.00 -11.17
N ARG A 73 0.27 -0.33 -11.06
CA ARG A 73 0.44 -1.04 -9.80
C ARG A 73 1.89 -1.50 -9.65
N LYS A 74 2.54 -1.16 -8.55
CA LYS A 74 3.88 -1.64 -8.19
C LYS A 74 3.84 -2.28 -6.81
N LEU A 75 4.62 -3.33 -6.62
CA LEU A 75 4.69 -4.06 -5.37
C LEU A 75 6.15 -4.11 -4.90
N PHE A 76 6.36 -3.71 -3.65
CA PHE A 76 7.66 -3.65 -3.01
C PHE A 76 7.64 -4.45 -1.71
N GLN A 77 8.79 -4.96 -1.31
CA GLN A 77 9.04 -5.39 0.06
C GLN A 77 9.75 -4.27 0.81
N TYR A 78 9.58 -4.24 2.13
CA TYR A 78 10.23 -3.24 2.96
C TYR A 78 10.87 -3.82 4.22
N LYS A 79 11.93 -3.12 4.66
CA LYS A 79 12.59 -3.33 5.95
C LYS A 79 12.58 -2.02 6.72
N VAL A 80 12.08 -2.06 7.95
CA VAL A 80 12.09 -0.91 8.86
C VAL A 80 13.38 -0.91 9.67
N HIS A 81 13.96 0.26 9.85
CA HIS A 81 15.15 0.54 10.64
C HIS A 81 14.85 1.67 11.63
N ASP A 82 15.73 1.91 12.59
CA ASP A 82 15.53 2.91 13.65
C ASP A 82 15.18 4.32 13.15
N LYS A 83 15.64 4.70 11.95
CA LYS A 83 15.46 6.04 11.37
C LYS A 83 14.70 6.07 10.05
N GLY A 84 14.07 4.97 9.64
CA GLY A 84 13.34 4.95 8.37
C GLY A 84 13.05 3.55 7.84
N ALA A 85 12.76 3.46 6.55
CA ALA A 85 12.48 2.19 5.88
C ALA A 85 13.17 2.13 4.51
N SER A 86 13.63 0.93 4.16
CA SER A 86 14.18 0.61 2.84
C SER A 86 13.12 -0.16 2.05
N PHE A 87 12.94 0.17 0.77
CA PHE A 87 12.01 -0.50 -0.14
C PHE A 87 12.78 -1.16 -1.28
N PHE A 88 12.43 -2.39 -1.62
CA PHE A 88 13.10 -3.19 -2.65
C PHE A 88 12.10 -4.01 -3.46
N ALA A 89 12.50 -4.41 -4.66
CA ALA A 89 11.70 -5.30 -5.47
C ALA A 89 11.58 -6.67 -4.79
N ARG A 90 10.46 -7.36 -4.99
CA ARG A 90 10.28 -8.71 -4.45
C ARG A 90 11.40 -9.63 -4.96
N GLY A 91 12.00 -10.38 -4.05
CA GLY A 91 13.07 -11.33 -4.37
C GLY A 91 14.47 -10.71 -4.48
N THR A 92 14.64 -9.40 -4.26
CA THR A 92 15.96 -8.74 -4.28
C THR A 92 16.47 -8.39 -2.89
N SER A 93 15.88 -8.97 -1.83
CA SER A 93 16.34 -8.78 -0.46
C SER A 93 17.67 -9.50 -0.24
N SER A 94 18.61 -8.88 0.47
CA SER A 94 19.89 -9.52 0.83
C SER A 94 19.71 -10.72 1.77
N ALA A 95 18.54 -10.91 2.38
CA ALA A 95 18.26 -12.09 3.19
C ALA A 95 17.98 -13.35 2.35
N VAL A 96 17.82 -13.20 1.04
CA VAL A 96 17.53 -14.26 0.08
C VAL A 96 18.71 -14.47 -0.91
N LEU A 97 19.71 -13.60 -0.92
CA LEU A 97 20.91 -13.62 -1.78
C LEU A 97 22.16 -13.95 -0.96
#